data_AF-A0A2W4WIL7-F1
#
_entry.id   AF-A0A2W4WIL7-F1
#
_cell.length_a   1.000
_cell.length_b   1.000
_cell.length_c   1.000
_cell.angle_alpha   90.00
_cell.angle_beta   90.00
_cell.angle_gamma   90.00
#
_symmetry.space_group_name_H-M   'P 1'
#
loop_
_entity.id
_entity.type
_entity.pdbx_description
1 polymer ?
#
loop_
_entity_poly.entity_id
_entity_poly.type
_entity_poly.pdbx_seq_one_letter_code
_entity_poly.pdbx_strand_id
1 'polypeptide(L)'
;MNTTAKLYPNGLLTVECRSRTRAAFSGLRGRIAVICFNANREAHWISQIFQCSTRCAIFDPTCSSQGTNAFFQELPEPVGRLTESIDIINFDESRFGQWREQLIQARELIQSSQTIAQEIKGIVNLISSF
;
A
#
# COMPACT_ATOMS: atom_id res chain seq x y z
N MET A 1 -9.10 -13.74 -3.93
CA MET A 1 -8.36 -12.65 -4.59
C MET A 1 -6.88 -12.99 -4.49
N ASN A 2 -6.10 -12.75 -5.53
CA ASN A 2 -4.65 -12.99 -5.50
C ASN A 2 -3.93 -11.69 -5.85
N THR A 3 -2.99 -11.26 -5.01
CA THR A 3 -2.30 -9.98 -5.16
C THR A 3 -0.80 -10.22 -5.15
N THR A 4 -0.10 -9.65 -6.12
CA THR A 4 1.36 -9.63 -6.19
C THR A 4 1.83 -8.18 -6.15
N ALA A 5 2.85 -7.89 -5.34
CA ALA A 5 3.48 -6.59 -5.30
C ALA A 5 4.99 -6.74 -5.52
N LYS A 6 5.60 -5.77 -6.18
CA LYS A 6 7.06 -5.65 -6.31
C LYS A 6 7.46 -4.21 -6.12
N LEU A 7 8.40 -3.99 -5.22
CA LEU A 7 9.05 -2.71 -4.99
C LEU A 7 10.44 -2.74 -5.62
N TYR A 8 10.75 -1.72 -6.42
CA TYR A 8 12.06 -1.56 -7.03
C TYR A 8 12.92 -0.60 -6.21
N PRO A 9 14.26 -0.72 -6.25
CA PRO A 9 15.18 0.14 -5.50
C PRO A 9 15.06 1.64 -5.82
N ASN A 10 14.54 1.99 -7.00
CA ASN A 10 14.28 3.38 -7.38
C ASN A 10 13.03 3.98 -6.74
N GLY A 11 12.24 3.21 -5.99
CA GLY A 11 11.00 3.65 -5.35
C GLY A 11 9.74 3.29 -6.12
N LEU A 12 9.84 2.70 -7.33
CA LEU A 12 8.65 2.27 -8.07
C LEU A 12 8.01 1.06 -7.38
N LEU A 13 6.77 1.23 -6.91
CA LEU A 13 5.93 0.14 -6.41
C LEU A 13 4.94 -0.28 -7.49
N THR A 14 4.95 -1.56 -7.84
CA THR A 14 4.00 -2.19 -8.76
C THR A 14 3.12 -3.16 -8.00
N VAL A 15 1.81 -3.07 -8.19
CA VAL A 15 0.84 -3.96 -7.54
C VAL A 15 -0.12 -4.51 -8.59
N GLU A 16 -0.18 -5.82 -8.70
CA GLU A 16 -1.12 -6.52 -9.56
C GLU A 16 -2.10 -7.33 -8.70
N CYS A 17 -3.39 -7.14 -8.93
CA CYS A 17 -4.44 -7.88 -8.25
C CYS A 17 -5.33 -8.59 -9.25
N ARG A 18 -5.40 -9.91 -9.13
CA ARG A 18 -6.37 -10.75 -9.83
C ARG A 18 -7.54 -11.06 -8.91
N SER A 19 -8.72 -10.63 -9.32
CA SER A 19 -9.96 -10.81 -8.58
C SER A 19 -10.97 -11.65 -9.38
N ARG A 20 -11.69 -12.52 -8.67
CA ARG A 20 -12.79 -13.33 -9.19
C ARG A 20 -13.80 -13.51 -8.08
N THR A 21 -15.08 -13.28 -8.38
CA THR A 21 -16.19 -13.68 -7.51
C THR A 21 -16.87 -14.92 -8.07
N ARG A 22 -17.40 -15.75 -7.18
CA ARG A 22 -18.27 -16.89 -7.53
C ARG A 22 -19.68 -16.74 -6.93
N ALA A 23 -19.98 -15.58 -6.36
CA ALA A 23 -21.27 -15.33 -5.76
C ALA A 23 -22.33 -15.09 -6.84
N ALA A 24 -23.54 -15.59 -6.60
CA ALA A 24 -24.66 -15.47 -7.52
C ALA A 24 -25.24 -14.04 -7.56
N PHE A 25 -25.23 -13.33 -6.42
CA PHE A 25 -25.89 -12.03 -6.27
C PHE A 25 -25.06 -10.93 -5.59
N SER A 26 -23.82 -11.22 -5.18
CA SER A 26 -22.96 -10.23 -4.51
C SER A 26 -21.70 -9.94 -5.31
N GLY A 27 -21.31 -8.67 -5.29
CA GLY A 27 -20.08 -8.18 -5.87
C GLY A 27 -18.90 -8.30 -4.91
N LEU A 28 -17.69 -8.29 -5.47
CA LEU A 28 -16.43 -8.20 -4.75
C LEU A 28 -15.75 -6.88 -5.08
N ARG A 29 -15.43 -6.09 -4.05
CA ARG A 29 -14.65 -4.86 -4.20
C ARG A 29 -13.46 -4.87 -3.25
N GLY A 30 -12.36 -5.43 -3.74
CA GLY A 30 -11.11 -5.50 -2.97
C GLY A 30 -10.46 -4.13 -2.81
N ARG A 31 -9.84 -3.92 -1.65
CA ARG A 31 -8.89 -2.82 -1.42
C ARG A 31 -7.57 -3.40 -0.93
N ILE A 32 -6.47 -2.75 -1.30
CA ILE A 32 -5.13 -3.27 -1.08
C ILE A 32 -4.24 -2.16 -0.52
N ALA A 33 -3.44 -2.47 0.48
CA ALA A 33 -2.33 -1.64 0.92
C ALA A 33 -1.06 -2.49 0.99
N VAL A 34 0.09 -1.87 0.74
CA VAL A 34 1.41 -2.50 0.85
C VAL A 34 2.18 -1.82 1.97
N ILE A 35 2.70 -2.61 2.90
CA ILE A 35 3.57 -2.14 3.98
C ILE A 35 5.00 -2.53 3.64
N CYS A 36 5.93 -1.59 3.80
CA CYS A 36 7.34 -1.80 3.56
C CYS A 36 8.07 -1.89 4.90
N PHE A 37 8.88 -2.94 5.07
CA PHE A 37 9.66 -3.20 6.27
C PHE A 37 11.15 -3.03 5.99
N ASN A 38 11.86 -2.46 6.97
CA ASN A 38 13.32 -2.34 6.95
C ASN A 38 13.97 -3.64 7.47
N ALA A 39 15.30 -3.66 7.52
CA ALA A 39 16.06 -4.80 8.04
C ALA A 39 15.81 -5.15 9.51
N ASN A 40 15.29 -4.20 10.29
CA ASN A 40 14.89 -4.41 11.68
C ASN A 40 13.46 -4.96 11.81
N ARG A 41 12.78 -5.27 10.69
CA ARG A 41 11.36 -5.65 10.62
C ARG A 41 10.39 -4.56 11.12
N GLU A 42 10.81 -3.30 11.06
CA GLU A 42 9.97 -2.16 11.39
C GLU A 42 9.32 -1.62 10.13
N ALA A 43 8.02 -1.31 10.22
CA ALA A 43 7.31 -0.66 9.13
C ALA A 43 7.81 0.79 9.00
N HIS A 44 8.43 1.11 7.86
CA HIS A 44 8.95 2.45 7.58
C HIS A 44 8.23 3.16 6.43
N TRP A 45 7.30 2.46 5.75
CA TRP A 45 6.41 3.07 4.78
C TRP A 45 5.13 2.26 4.57
N ILE A 46 4.03 2.94 4.25
CA ILE A 46 2.76 2.34 3.84
C ILE A 46 2.31 3.01 2.54
N SER A 47 1.93 2.19 1.55
CA SER A 47 1.42 2.65 0.25
C SER A 47 0.11 3.42 0.41
N GLN A 48 -0.33 4.07 -0.67
CA GLN A 48 -1.74 4.47 -0.73
C GLN A 48 -2.64 3.23 -0.78
N ILE A 49 -3.91 3.39 -0.41
CA ILE A 49 -4.90 2.32 -0.53
C ILE A 49 -5.31 2.22 -2.00
N PHE A 50 -4.97 1.11 -2.64
CA PHE A 50 -5.38 0.80 -4.01
C PHE A 50 -6.79 0.22 -4.02
N GLN A 51 -7.67 0.88 -4.76
CA GLN A 51 -9.07 0.45 -4.89
C GLN A 51 -9.25 -0.36 -6.16
N CYS A 52 -9.61 -1.64 -6.03
CA CYS A 52 -9.91 -2.48 -7.18
C CYS A 52 -11.27 -2.12 -7.78
N SER A 53 -11.41 -2.32 -9.10
CA SER A 53 -12.71 -2.29 -9.76
C SER A 53 -13.61 -3.41 -9.22
N THR A 54 -14.89 -3.11 -9.06
CA THR A 54 -15.89 -4.08 -8.60
C THR A 54 -15.97 -5.28 -9.56
N ARG A 55 -15.99 -6.49 -9.03
CA ARG A 55 -16.30 -7.72 -9.76
C ARG A 55 -17.71 -8.13 -9.42
N CYS A 56 -18.58 -8.16 -10.41
CA CYS A 56 -20.00 -8.35 -10.19
C CYS A 56 -20.36 -9.82 -10.06
N ALA A 57 -21.57 -10.06 -9.56
CA ALA A 57 -22.09 -11.39 -9.37
C ALA A 57 -22.16 -12.16 -10.70
N ILE A 58 -22.19 -13.50 -10.64
CA ILE A 58 -22.24 -14.33 -11.86
C ILE A 58 -23.46 -14.03 -12.72
N PHE A 59 -24.60 -13.69 -12.09
CA PHE A 59 -25.85 -13.41 -12.79
C PHE A 59 -26.04 -11.94 -13.18
N ASP A 60 -25.04 -11.09 -12.94
CA ASP A 60 -25.08 -9.71 -13.40
C ASP A 60 -24.53 -9.62 -14.83
N PRO A 61 -25.36 -9.34 -15.86
CA PRO A 61 -24.90 -9.23 -17.23
C PRO A 61 -24.17 -7.92 -17.53
N THR A 62 -24.18 -6.95 -16.60
CA THR A 62 -23.68 -5.59 -16.85
C THR A 62 -22.19 -5.43 -16.56
N CYS A 63 -21.56 -6.39 -15.88
CA CYS A 63 -20.15 -6.32 -15.51
C CYS A 63 -19.51 -7.69 -15.29
N SER A 64 -18.18 -7.73 -15.47
CA SER A 64 -17.42 -8.99 -15.39
C SER A 64 -17.28 -9.49 -13.94
N SER A 65 -17.46 -10.80 -13.74
CA SER A 65 -17.22 -11.50 -12.48
C SER A 65 -15.74 -11.77 -12.18
N GLN A 66 -14.84 -11.43 -13.11
CA GLN A 66 -13.40 -11.59 -12.98
C GLN A 66 -12.61 -10.48 -13.68
N GLY A 67 -11.37 -10.26 -13.24
CA GLY A 67 -10.42 -9.42 -13.96
C GLY A 67 -9.17 -9.10 -13.15
N THR A 68 -8.33 -8.27 -13.76
CA THR A 68 -7.05 -7.85 -13.18
C THR A 68 -7.05 -6.34 -13.01
N ASN A 69 -6.39 -5.86 -11.95
CA ASN A 69 -6.09 -4.46 -11.71
C ASN A 69 -4.57 -4.33 -11.55
N ALA A 70 -3.96 -3.38 -12.24
CA ALA A 70 -2.56 -3.02 -12.08
C ALA A 70 -2.47 -1.60 -11.54
N PHE A 71 -1.63 -1.40 -10.54
CA PHE A 71 -1.38 -0.12 -9.91
C PHE A 71 0.11 0.17 -9.87
N PHE A 72 0.44 1.44 -10.02
CA PHE A 72 1.79 1.95 -9.96
C PHE A 72 1.80 3.10 -8.96
N GLN A 73 2.78 3.12 -8.07
CA GLN A 73 2.99 4.22 -7.14
C GLN A 73 4.47 4.51 -7.04
N GLU A 74 4.83 5.78 -7.25
CA GLU A 74 6.19 6.23 -6.99
C GLU A 74 6.33 6.54 -5.50
N LEU A 75 7.29 5.88 -4.85
CA LEU A 75 7.70 6.13 -3.47
C LEU A 75 9.04 6.89 -3.47
N PRO A 76 9.40 7.58 -2.39
CA PRO A 76 10.73 8.14 -2.26
C PRO A 76 11.80 7.05 -2.45
N GLU A 77 12.85 7.35 -3.21
CA GLU A 77 13.95 6.40 -3.47
C GLU A 77 14.51 5.73 -2.20
N PRO A 78 14.70 6.44 -1.06
CA PRO A 78 15.16 5.79 0.18
C PRO A 78 14.25 4.66 0.64
N VAL A 79 12.93 4.77 0.40
CA VAL A 79 11.99 3.68 0.73
C VAL A 79 12.30 2.45 -0.11
N GLY A 80 12.51 2.62 -1.42
CA GLY A 80 12.88 1.53 -2.32
C GLY A 80 14.19 0.83 -1.91
N ARG A 81 15.20 1.60 -1.51
CA ARG A 81 16.51 1.07 -1.11
C ARG A 81 16.56 0.43 0.27
N LEU A 82 15.80 0.95 1.23
CA LEU A 82 15.84 0.51 2.63
C LEU A 82 14.85 -0.63 2.92
N THR A 83 13.95 -0.93 2.00
CA THR A 83 12.96 -2.00 2.19
C THR A 83 13.60 -3.36 1.92
N GLU A 84 13.56 -4.24 2.93
CA GLU A 84 13.98 -5.64 2.81
C GLU A 84 12.80 -6.55 2.45
N SER A 85 11.62 -6.28 3.01
CA SER A 85 10.41 -7.07 2.77
C SER A 85 9.17 -6.20 2.66
N ILE A 86 8.16 -6.72 1.96
CA ILE A 86 6.85 -6.09 1.82
C ILE A 86 5.75 -7.04 2.26
N ASP A 87 4.73 -6.52 2.94
CA ASP A 87 3.48 -7.23 3.18
C ASP A 87 2.33 -6.59 2.42
N ILE A 88 1.38 -7.43 2.00
CA ILE A 88 0.19 -7.02 1.28
C ILE A 88 -1.01 -7.25 2.18
N ILE A 89 -1.72 -6.16 2.50
CA ILE A 89 -2.97 -6.24 3.25
C ILE A 89 -4.14 -6.09 2.28
N ASN A 90 -5.04 -7.07 2.31
CA ASN A 90 -6.28 -7.08 1.56
C ASN A 90 -7.44 -6.79 2.51
N PHE A 91 -8.27 -5.81 2.19
CA PHE A 91 -9.45 -5.46 2.99
C PHE A 91 -10.73 -5.88 2.28
N ASP A 92 -11.69 -6.36 3.08
CA ASP A 92 -13.10 -6.43 2.71
C ASP A 92 -13.86 -5.24 3.31
N GLU A 93 -15.10 -5.03 2.86
CA GLU A 93 -15.90 -3.85 3.23
C GLU A 93 -16.21 -3.79 4.73
N SER A 94 -16.30 -4.94 5.40
CA SER A 94 -16.68 -5.05 6.82
C SER A 94 -15.58 -4.58 7.78
N ARG A 95 -14.30 -4.81 7.43
CA ARG A 95 -13.15 -4.44 8.27
C ARG A 95 -12.48 -3.15 7.85
N PHE A 96 -12.81 -2.63 6.67
CA PHE A 96 -12.09 -1.50 6.09
C PHE A 96 -12.19 -0.20 6.90
N GLY A 97 -13.31 0.10 7.55
CA GLY A 97 -13.49 1.37 8.27
C GLY A 97 -12.42 1.59 9.36
N GLN A 98 -12.30 0.63 10.28
CA GLN A 98 -11.34 0.68 11.39
C GLN A 98 -9.89 0.57 10.90
N TRP A 99 -9.62 -0.35 9.96
CA TRP A 99 -8.28 -0.54 9.42
C TRP A 99 -7.80 0.65 8.60
N ARG A 100 -8.69 1.34 7.89
CA ARG A 100 -8.36 2.54 7.12
C ARG A 100 -7.85 3.63 8.03
N GLU A 101 -8.56 3.93 9.12
CA GLU A 101 -8.14 4.98 10.06
C GLU A 101 -6.78 4.65 10.68
N GLN A 102 -6.59 3.40 11.12
CA GLN A 102 -5.32 2.95 11.69
C GLN A 102 -4.17 3.02 10.69
N LEU A 103 -4.38 2.64 9.44
CA LEU A 103 -3.34 2.67 8.41
C LEU A 103 -3.02 4.08 7.95
N ILE A 104 -4.02 4.97 7.87
CA ILE A 104 -3.80 6.39 7.60
C ILE A 104 -2.98 7.00 8.74
N GLN A 105 -3.37 6.78 10.00
CA GLN A 105 -2.62 7.27 11.15
C GLN A 105 -1.21 6.71 11.19
N ALA A 106 -1.03 5.40 10.98
CA ALA A 106 0.29 4.79 10.94
C ALA A 106 1.17 5.40 9.82
N ARG A 107 0.59 5.63 8.63
CA ARG A 107 1.28 6.29 7.53
C ARG A 107 1.68 7.72 7.89
N GLU A 108 0.79 8.50 8.47
CA GLU A 108 1.04 9.89 8.87
C GLU A 108 2.10 9.99 9.97
N LEU A 109 2.09 9.08 10.94
CA LEU A 109 3.10 8.98 12.00
C LEU A 109 4.48 8.64 11.44
N ILE A 110 4.55 7.68 10.52
CA ILE A 110 5.80 7.31 9.84
C ILE A 110 6.35 8.49 9.03
N GLN A 111 5.48 9.15 8.25
CA GLN A 111 5.88 10.28 7.41
C GLN A 111 6.34 11.48 8.25
N SER A 112 5.63 11.82 9.33
CA SER A 112 6.03 12.92 10.21
C SER A 112 7.34 12.62 10.95
N SER A 113 7.57 11.37 11.39
CA SER A 113 8.83 10.94 12.00
C SER A 113 10.02 11.09 11.04
N GLN A 114 9.82 10.78 9.75
CA GLN A 114 10.84 10.95 8.72
C GLN A 114 11.17 12.43 8.47
N THR A 115 10.16 13.30 8.42
CA THR A 115 10.37 14.75 8.28
C THR A 115 11.18 15.31 9.44
N ILE A 116 10.80 14.96 10.68
CA ILE A 116 11.52 15.39 11.89
C ILE A 116 12.99 14.92 11.84
N ALA A 117 13.23 13.66 11.44
CA ALA A 117 14.59 13.14 11.32
C ALA A 117 15.43 13.91 10.28
N GLN A 118 14.82 14.35 9.17
CA GLN A 118 15.50 15.19 8.18
C GLN A 118 15.81 16.59 8.71
N GLU A 119 14.89 17.21 9.43
CA GLU A 119 15.10 18.54 10.05
C GLU A 119 16.23 18.51 11.07
N ILE A 120 16.26 17.52 11.97
CA ILE A 120 17.34 17.33 12.95
C ILE A 120 18.68 17.17 12.24
N LYS A 121 18.73 16.34 11.19
CA LYS A 121 19.96 16.15 10.40
C LYS A 121 20.42 17.47 9.76
N GLY A 122 19.50 18.29 9.28
CA GLY A 122 19.80 19.63 8.76
C GLY A 122 20.43 20.55 9.81
N ILE A 123 19.87 20.57 11.02
CA ILE A 123 20.39 21.36 12.15
C ILE A 123 21.79 20.89 12.57
N VAL A 124 21.99 19.57 12.71
CA VAL A 124 23.29 18.99 13.07
C VAL A 124 24.35 19.37 12.02
N ASN A 125 24.02 19.28 10.73
CA ASN A 125 24.93 19.65 9.67
C ASN A 125 25.33 21.13 9.75
N LEU A 126 24.37 22.03 10.01
CA LEU A 126 24.63 23.47 10.20
C LEU A 126 25.57 23.72 11.38
N ILE A 127 25.36 23.05 12.52
CA ILE A 127 26.23 23.19 13.69
C ILE A 127 27.64 22.65 13.42
N SER A 128 27.76 21.53 12.68
CA SER A 128 29.06 20.94 12.34
C SER A 128 29.87 21.70 11.29
N SER A 129 29.26 22.70 10.64
CA SER A 129 29.92 23.59 9.68
C SER A 129 30.44 24.90 10.29
N PHE A 130 30.27 25.09 11.60
CA PHE A 130 30.92 26.13 12.41
C PHE A 130 32.13 25.54 13.16
#